data_AF-A0A352W0N2-F1
#
_entry.id   AF-A0A352W0N2-F1
#
_cell.length_a   1.000
_cell.length_b   1.000
_cell.length_c   1.000
_cell.angle_alpha   90.00
_cell.angle_beta   90.00
_cell.angle_gamma   90.00
#
_symmetry.space_group_name_H-M   'P 1'
#
loop_
_entity.id
_entity.type
_entity.pdbx_description
1 polymer ?
#
loop_
_entity_poly.entity_id
_entity_poly.type
_entity_poly.pdbx_seq_one_letter_code
_entity_poly.pdbx_strand_id
1 'polypeptide(L)' 'MKKKLYESALEIQRIGKRAVRLAQQENRDRGLPNVFCRNDRIYYELPDGTFTFEKPEILKTKHEKPN' A
#
# COMPACT_ATOMS: atom_id res chain seq x y z
N MET A 1 22.06 26.48 -3.91
CA MET A 1 20.64 26.18 -4.18
C MET A 1 20.31 24.68 -4.32
N LYS A 2 21.04 23.88 -5.10
CA LYS A 2 20.72 22.45 -5.31
C LYS A 2 20.75 21.57 -4.03
N LYS A 3 21.66 21.86 -3.09
CA LYS A 3 21.82 21.10 -1.83
C LYS A 3 20.57 21.14 -0.94
N LYS A 4 20.04 22.35 -0.68
CA LYS A 4 18.84 22.54 0.17
C LYS A 4 17.61 21.85 -0.42
N LEU A 5 17.44 21.90 -1.75
CA LEU A 5 16.35 21.20 -2.43
C LEU A 5 16.45 19.68 -2.25
N TYR A 6 17.66 19.13 -2.39
CA TYR A 6 17.90 17.70 -2.21
C TYR A 6 17.66 17.25 -0.76
N GLU A 7 18.11 18.04 0.22
CA GLU A 7 17.87 17.79 1.64
C GLU A 7 16.37 17.78 1.96
N SER A 8 15.61 18.76 1.47
CA SER A 8 14.16 18.81 1.63
C SER A 8 13.46 17.62 0.96
N ALA A 9 13.91 17.21 -0.23
CA ALA A 9 13.35 16.03 -0.91
C ALA A 9 13.58 14.73 -0.11
N LEU A 10 14.77 14.57 0.47
CA LEU A 10 15.08 13.42 1.34
C LEU A 10 14.21 13.42 2.59
N GLU A 11 13.98 14.58 3.20
CA GLU A 11 13.13 14.71 4.38
C GLU A 11 11.69 14.34 4.07
N ILE A 12 11.11 14.85 2.98
CA ILE A 12 9.77 14.49 2.52
C ILE A 12 9.67 12.99 2.28
N GLN A 13 10.67 12.40 1.59
CA GLN A 13 10.69 10.95 1.35
C GLN A 13 10.76 10.15 2.66
N ARG A 14 11.53 10.61 3.64
CA ARG A 14 11.64 9.97 4.96
C ARG A 14 10.30 9.97 5.71
N ILE A 15 9.61 11.11 5.71
CA ILE A 15 8.29 11.26 6.33
C ILE A 15 7.27 10.36 5.62
N GLY A 16 7.23 10.40 4.28
CA GLY A 16 6.34 9.56 3.47
C GLY A 16 6.58 8.06 3.71
N LYS A 17 7.84 7.60 3.72
CA LYS A 17 8.20 6.21 4.03
C LYS A 17 7.68 5.78 5.41
N ARG A 18 7.79 6.65 6.41
CA ARG A 18 7.27 6.35 7.77
C ARG A 18 5.76 6.25 7.77
N ALA A 19 5.05 7.20 7.15
CA ALA A 19 3.60 7.19 7.06
C ALA A 19 3.06 5.94 6.35
N VAL A 20 3.66 5.57 5.21
CA VAL A 20 3.28 4.36 4.46
C VAL A 20 3.47 3.10 5.31
N ARG A 21 4.60 2.96 6.02
CA ARG A 21 4.86 1.79 6.88
C ARG A 21 3.84 1.67 8.02
N LEU A 22 3.45 2.80 8.62
CA LEU A 22 2.42 2.80 9.66
C LEU A 22 1.06 2.38 9.11
N ALA A 23 0.66 2.91 7.96
CA ALA A 23 -0.59 2.51 7.30
C ALA A 23 -0.59 1.01 6.93
N GLN A 24 0.54 0.50 6.44
CA GLN A 24 0.69 -0.92 6.10
C GLN A 24 0.60 -1.83 7.32
N GLN A 25 1.15 -1.40 8.46
CA GLN A 25 1.04 -2.13 9.71
C GLN A 25 -0.39 -2.13 10.23
N GLU A 26 -1.04 -0.97 10.24
CA GLU A 26 -2.44 -0.83 10.66
C GLU A 26 -3.37 -1.73 9.82
N ASN A 27 -3.14 -1.82 8.52
CA ASN A 27 -3.88 -2.73 7.66
C ASN A 27 -3.69 -4.19 8.07
N ARG A 28 -2.44 -4.64 8.32
CA ARG A 28 -2.16 -6.00 8.80
C ARG A 28 -2.85 -6.29 10.13
N ASP A 29 -2.75 -5.35 11.07
CA ASP A 29 -3.35 -5.48 12.40
C ASP A 29 -4.89 -5.58 12.33
N ARG A 30 -5.50 -4.97 11.31
CA ARG A 30 -6.94 -5.04 11.01
C ARG A 30 -7.34 -6.21 10.11
N GLY A 31 -6.40 -7.06 9.68
CA GLY A 31 -6.67 -8.14 8.72
C GLY A 31 -7.04 -7.63 7.32
N LEU A 32 -6.62 -6.42 6.95
CA LEU A 32 -6.85 -5.82 5.65
C LEU A 32 -5.62 -6.01 4.74
N PRO A 33 -5.81 -6.32 3.44
CA PRO A 33 -4.72 -6.37 2.49
C PRO A 33 -4.09 -4.99 2.23
N ASN A 34 -2.78 -4.93 2.03
CA ASN A 34 -2.12 -3.77 1.46
C ASN A 34 -2.24 -3.78 -0.06
N VAL A 35 -2.54 -2.63 -0.66
CA VAL A 35 -2.69 -2.48 -2.11
C VAL A 35 -1.49 -1.71 -2.67
N PHE A 36 -0.93 -2.21 -3.76
CA PHE A 36 0.19 -1.60 -4.44
C PHE A 36 -0.05 -1.54 -5.94
N CYS A 37 0.61 -0.61 -6.62
CA CYS A 37 0.68 -0.54 -8.07
C CYS A 37 2.13 -0.42 -8.51
N ARG A 38 2.57 -1.31 -9.41
CA ARG A 38 3.90 -1.26 -10.02
C ARG A 38 3.81 -1.76 -11.44
N ASN A 39 4.42 -1.04 -12.38
CA ASN A 39 4.39 -1.35 -13.81
C ASN A 39 2.95 -1.54 -14.32
N ASP A 40 2.07 -0.59 -13.97
CA ASP A 40 0.65 -0.58 -14.32
C ASP A 40 -0.15 -1.80 -13.86
N ARG A 41 0.39 -2.58 -12.92
CA ARG A 41 -0.25 -3.75 -12.35
C ARG A 41 -0.50 -3.57 -10.86
N ILE A 42 -1.74 -3.83 -10.46
CA ILE A 42 -2.13 -3.85 -9.05
C ILE A 42 -1.79 -5.22 -8.45
N TYR A 43 -1.22 -5.20 -7.25
CA TYR A 43 -0.99 -6.39 -6.44
C TYR A 43 -1.36 -6.12 -4.99
N TYR A 44 -1.74 -7.19 -4.31
CA TYR A 44 -2.24 -7.16 -2.95
C TYR A 44 -1.33 -8.02 -2.07
N GLU A 45 -0.88 -7.47 -0.96
CA GLU A 45 -0.25 -8.23 0.13
C GLU A 45 -1.35 -8.54 1.15
N LEU A 46 -1.67 -9.82 1.31
CA LEU A 46 -2.60 -10.30 2.31
C LEU A 46 -2.00 -10.18 3.72
N PRO A 47 -2.83 -10.19 4.80
CA PRO A 47 -2.33 -10.05 6.17
C PRO A 47 -1.33 -11.12 6.61
N ASP A 48 -1.35 -12.29 5.98
CA ASP A 48 -0.40 -13.40 6.20
C ASP A 48 0.95 -13.20 5.48
N GLY A 49 1.08 -12.12 4.70
CA GLY A 49 2.26 -11.81 3.88
C GLY A 49 2.23 -12.38 2.46
N THR A 50 1.17 -13.10 2.08
CA THR A 50 1.02 -13.66 0.73
C THR A 50 0.73 -12.55 -0.28
N PHE A 51 1.38 -12.58 -1.45
CA PHE A 51 1.10 -11.66 -2.55
C PHE A 51 0.17 -12.29 -3.59
N THR A 52 -0.81 -11.52 -4.06
CA THR A 52 -1.71 -11.93 -5.14
C THR A 52 -1.98 -10.78 -6.12
N PHE A 53 -2.33 -11.14 -7.35
CA PHE A 53 -2.86 -10.21 -8.36
C PHE A 53 -4.39 -10.22 -8.42
N GLU A 54 -5.02 -11.20 -7.78
CA GLU A 54 -6.48 -11.29 -7.71
C GLU A 54 -7.00 -10.37 -6.61
N LYS A 55 -8.05 -9.60 -6.91
CA LYS A 55 -8.68 -8.71 -5.94
C LYS A 55 -9.25 -9.53 -4.78
N PRO A 56 -8.75 -9.35 -3.53
CA PRO A 56 -9.23 -10.09 -2.38
C PRO A 56 -10.73 -9.84 -2.14
N GLU A 57 -11.45 -10.88 -1.70
CA GLU A 57 -12.90 -10.83 -1.50
C GLU A 57 -13.35 -9.70 -0.57
N ILE A 58 -12.56 -9.42 0.47
CA ILE A 58 -12.80 -8.33 1.44
C ILE A 58 -12.80 -6.93 0.79
N LEU A 59 -12.16 -6.78 -0.38
CA LEU A 59 -12.12 -5.53 -1.13
C LEU A 59 -13.15 -5.47 -2.27
N LYS A 60 -13.88 -6.56 -2.55
CA LYS A 60 -14.94 -6.57 -3.57
C LYS A 60 -16.17 -5.84 -3.04
N THR A 61 -16.72 -4.96 -3.86
CA THR A 61 -17.96 -4.25 -3.50
C THR A 61 -19.16 -5.20 -3.63
N LYS A 62 -20.28 -4.87 -2.97
CA LYS A 62 -21.52 -5.69 -3.05
C LYS A 62 -22.03 -5.88 -4.49
N HIS A 63 -21.64 -5.00 -5.42
CA HIS A 63 -22.00 -5.08 -6.84
C HIS A 63 -21.09 -6.01 -7.67
N GLU A 64 -19.99 -6.49 -7.09
CA GLU A 64 -19.01 -7.38 -7.76
C GLU A 64 -19.05 -8.81 -7.23
N LYS A 65 -19.89 -9.12 -6.24
CA LYS A 65 -20.03 -10.48 -5.71
C LYS A 65 -20.89 -11.30 -6.68
N PRO A 66 -20.47 -12.50 -7.12
CA PRO A 66 -21.34 -13.38 -7.88
C PRO A 66 -22.53 -13.78 -7.01
N ASN A 67 -23.72 -13.80 -7.62
CA ASN A 67 -24.96 -14.31 -7.03
C ASN A 67 -24.81 -15.77 -6.57
#